data_AF-A0A1V6AAA5-F1
#
_entry.id   AF-A0A1V6AAA5-F1
#
_cell.length_a   1.000
_cell.length_b   1.000
_cell.length_c   1.000
_cell.angle_alpha   90.00
_cell.angle_beta   90.00
_cell.angle_gamma   90.00
#
_symmetry.space_group_name_H-M   'P 1'
#
loop_
_entity.id
_entity.type
_entity.pdbx_description
1 polymer ?
#
loop_
_entity_poly.entity_id
_entity_poly.type
_entity_poly.pdbx_seq_one_letter_code
_entity_poly.pdbx_strand_id
1 'polypeptide(L)'
;MRRGMTILELLLVMAIIAIMAASGAPFVARSMGWVYEVSNSDHEFSRLYDASMILSRYIGQSGPDKVEYESESGSIKIDGNTVIDNVTGWSAALISDTSDRAYKCELKTDNSMAGEQFLRFVVFKP
;
A
#
# COMPACT_ATOMS: atom_id res chain seq x y z
N MET A 1 53.21 33.34 -12.72
CA MET A 1 52.40 32.16 -13.12
C MET A 1 50.98 32.63 -13.41
N ARG A 2 50.64 32.91 -14.67
CA ARG A 2 49.26 33.23 -15.07
C ARG A 2 48.70 32.02 -15.80
N ARG A 3 47.93 31.18 -15.10
CA ARG A 3 47.17 30.07 -15.70
C ARG A 3 45.78 30.60 -16.04
N GLY A 4 45.63 31.17 -17.24
CA GLY A 4 44.31 31.45 -17.80
C GLY A 4 43.77 30.17 -18.41
N MET A 5 42.67 29.65 -17.87
CA MET A 5 41.96 28.51 -18.44
C MET A 5 41.36 28.96 -19.78
N THR A 6 41.70 28.27 -20.86
CA THR A 6 41.23 28.63 -22.19
C THR A 6 39.74 28.28 -22.34
N ILE A 7 38.98 29.04 -23.13
CA ILE A 7 37.54 28.80 -23.37
C ILE A 7 37.29 27.36 -23.85
N LEU A 8 38.26 26.78 -24.56
CA LEU A 8 38.22 25.42 -25.07
C LEU A 8 38.31 24.38 -23.94
N GLU A 9 39.15 24.59 -22.93
CA GLU A 9 39.20 23.76 -21.73
C GLU A 9 37.89 23.85 -20.93
N LEU A 10 37.28 25.04 -20.88
CA LEU A 10 36.01 25.25 -20.18
C LEU A 10 34.85 24.50 -20.87
N LEU A 11 34.83 24.49 -22.21
CA LEU A 11 33.88 23.71 -22.99
C LEU A 11 34.10 22.20 -22.83
N LEU A 12 35.35 21.74 -22.75
CA LEU A 12 35.69 20.34 -22.51
C LEU A 12 35.16 19.86 -21.15
N VAL A 13 35.36 20.66 -20.10
CA VAL A 13 34.87 20.34 -18.75
C VAL A 13 33.34 20.29 -18.72
N MET A 14 32.67 21.24 -19.37
CA MET A 14 31.20 21.24 -19.47
C MET A 14 30.67 20.02 -20.23
N ALA A 15 31.34 19.58 -21.30
CA ALA A 15 30.97 18.38 -22.04
C ALA A 15 31.10 17.11 -21.18
N ILE A 16 32.17 17.01 -20.38
CA ILE A 16 32.37 15.86 -19.47
C ILE A 16 31.30 15.83 -18.37
N ILE A 17 30.95 16.97 -17.79
CA ILE A 17 29.88 17.07 -16.78
C ILE A 17 28.53 16.71 -17.40
N ALA A 18 28.23 17.18 -18.61
CA ALA A 18 26.98 16.86 -19.31
C ALA A 18 26.85 15.35 -19.59
N ILE A 19 27.93 14.68 -20.00
CA ILE A 19 27.94 13.22 -20.23
C ILE A 19 27.73 12.46 -18.92
N MET A 20 28.39 12.87 -17.84
CA MET A 20 28.20 12.26 -16.51
C MET A 20 26.79 12.51 -15.95
N ALA A 21 26.21 13.68 -16.17
CA ALA A 21 24.83 13.96 -15.76
C ALA A 21 23.81 13.16 -16.58
N ALA A 22 24.03 13.02 -17.89
CA ALA A 22 23.19 12.20 -18.77
C ALA A 22 23.25 10.70 -18.44
N SER A 23 24.41 10.19 -18.00
CA SER A 23 24.56 8.80 -17.56
C SER A 23 24.05 8.54 -16.14
N GLY A 24 24.07 9.54 -15.26
CA GLY A 24 23.53 9.47 -13.89
C GLY A 24 22.02 9.66 -13.77
N ALA A 25 21.41 10.45 -14.67
CA ALA A 25 19.97 10.71 -14.70
C ALA A 25 19.08 9.44 -14.71
N PRO A 26 19.34 8.40 -15.54
CA PRO A 26 18.52 7.19 -15.54
C PRO A 26 18.72 6.30 -14.30
N PHE A 27 19.78 6.54 -13.52
CA PHE A 27 20.04 5.83 -12.27
C PHE A 27 19.34 6.50 -11.08
N VAL A 28 19.39 7.84 -11.02
CA VAL A 28 18.70 8.64 -9.99
C VAL A 28 17.18 8.59 -10.18
N ALA A 29 16.68 8.62 -11.43
CA ALA A 29 15.25 8.46 -11.71
C ALA A 29 14.71 7.07 -11.30
N ARG A 30 15.50 6.01 -11.51
CA ARG A 30 15.13 4.65 -11.09
C ARG A 30 15.20 4.46 -9.58
N SER A 31 16.21 5.02 -8.90
CA SER A 31 16.32 4.92 -7.44
C SER A 31 15.26 5.76 -6.73
N MET A 32 14.89 6.92 -7.26
CA MET A 32 13.75 7.68 -6.76
C MET A 32 12.42 6.94 -6.99
N GLY A 33 12.19 6.37 -8.18
CA GLY A 33 10.99 5.57 -8.47
C GLY A 33 10.82 4.40 -7.49
N TRP A 34 11.88 3.64 -7.23
CA TRP A 34 11.86 2.56 -6.25
C TRP A 34 11.62 3.03 -4.81
N VAL A 35 12.20 4.16 -4.39
CA VAL A 35 11.97 4.68 -3.04
C VAL A 35 10.53 5.17 -2.86
N TYR A 36 9.93 5.77 -3.89
CA TYR A 36 8.51 6.12 -3.89
C TYR A 36 7.61 4.88 -3.89
N GLU A 37 7.92 3.87 -4.71
CA GLU A 37 7.16 2.61 -4.76
C GLU A 37 7.24 1.84 -3.43
N VAL A 38 8.42 1.73 -2.82
CA VAL A 38 8.62 1.05 -1.53
C VAL A 38 7.93 1.82 -0.41
N SER A 39 8.12 3.14 -0.31
CA SER A 39 7.49 3.94 0.75
C SER A 39 5.97 3.95 0.65
N ASN A 40 5.41 3.94 -0.57
CA ASN A 40 3.97 3.87 -0.76
C ASN A 40 3.44 2.46 -0.43
N SER A 41 4.20 1.41 -0.76
CA SER A 41 3.83 0.03 -0.40
C SER A 41 3.82 -0.22 1.11
N ASP A 42 4.77 0.36 1.87
CA ASP A 42 4.82 0.26 3.32
C ASP A 42 3.65 1.01 4.00
N HIS A 43 3.29 2.18 3.45
CA HIS A 43 2.15 2.96 3.94
C HIS A 43 0.83 2.21 3.72
N GLU A 44 0.65 1.61 2.54
CA GLU A 44 -0.55 0.84 2.20
C GLU A 44 -0.66 -0.46 3.01
N PHE A 45 0.45 -1.16 3.23
CA PHE A 45 0.46 -2.34 4.11
C PHE A 45 0.11 -1.98 5.55
N SER A 46 0.63 -0.85 6.04
CA SER A 46 0.32 -0.34 7.39
C SER A 46 -1.17 0.03 7.52
N ARG A 47 -1.75 0.68 6.50
CA ARG A 47 -3.19 0.97 6.45
C ARG A 47 -4.05 -0.30 6.49
N LEU A 48 -3.69 -1.31 5.68
CA LEU A 48 -4.38 -2.61 5.66
C LEU A 48 -4.29 -3.32 7.00
N TYR A 49 -3.11 -3.28 7.64
CA TYR A 49 -2.90 -3.86 8.95
C TYR A 49 -3.78 -3.18 10.01
N ASP A 50 -3.79 -1.85 10.07
CA ASP A 50 -4.61 -1.10 11.03
C ASP A 50 -6.11 -1.34 10.79
N ALA A 51 -6.56 -1.31 9.55
CA ALA A 51 -7.95 -1.62 9.18
C ALA A 51 -8.34 -3.04 9.62
N SER A 52 -7.45 -4.02 9.46
CA SER A 52 -7.69 -5.39 9.90
C SER A 52 -7.75 -5.53 11.42
N MET A 53 -6.99 -4.73 12.15
CA MET A 53 -7.03 -4.71 13.61
C MET A 53 -8.36 -4.14 14.11
N ILE A 54 -8.86 -3.08 13.47
CA ILE A 54 -10.17 -2.50 13.77
C ILE A 54 -11.28 -3.49 13.43
N LEU A 55 -11.26 -4.07 12.23
CA LEU A 55 -12.24 -5.07 11.79
C LEU A 55 -12.25 -6.30 12.71
N SER A 56 -11.09 -6.87 13.04
CA SER A 56 -11.01 -8.04 13.91
C SER A 56 -11.56 -7.76 15.31
N ARG A 57 -11.29 -6.58 15.89
CA ARG A 57 -11.87 -6.20 17.17
C ARG A 57 -13.40 -6.06 17.08
N TYR A 58 -13.90 -5.37 16.06
CA TYR A 58 -15.32 -5.15 15.89
C TYR A 58 -16.08 -6.46 15.65
N ILE A 59 -15.58 -7.31 14.76
CA ILE A 59 -16.13 -8.65 14.48
C ILE A 59 -16.11 -9.51 15.73
N GLY A 60 -15.04 -9.44 16.54
CA GLY A 60 -14.95 -10.15 17.80
C GLY A 60 -16.03 -9.73 18.79
N GLN A 61 -16.43 -8.45 18.80
CA GLN A 61 -17.46 -7.95 19.72
C GLN A 61 -18.88 -8.16 19.20
N SER A 62 -19.12 -7.81 17.94
CA SER A 62 -20.46 -7.64 17.36
C SER A 62 -20.85 -8.75 16.39
N GLY A 63 -19.90 -9.54 15.92
CA GLY A 63 -20.08 -10.49 14.81
C GLY A 63 -19.82 -9.87 13.43
N PRO A 64 -19.52 -10.70 12.41
CA PRO A 64 -19.22 -10.21 11.07
C PRO A 64 -20.44 -9.72 10.28
N ASP A 65 -21.65 -10.07 10.71
CA ASP A 65 -22.93 -9.65 10.12
C ASP A 65 -23.20 -8.14 10.27
N LYS A 66 -22.45 -7.47 11.14
CA LYS A 66 -22.55 -6.03 11.40
C LYS A 66 -21.62 -5.16 10.56
N VAL A 67 -20.84 -5.78 9.67
CA VAL A 67 -19.92 -5.08 8.77
C VAL A 67 -20.63 -4.76 7.47
N GLU A 68 -20.73 -3.48 7.12
CA GLU A 68 -21.39 -3.04 5.89
C GLU A 68 -20.34 -2.89 4.76
N TYR A 69 -20.55 -3.60 3.65
CA TYR A 69 -19.76 -3.45 2.44
C TYR A 69 -20.59 -2.79 1.34
N GLU A 70 -20.11 -1.65 0.84
CA GLU A 70 -20.80 -0.88 -0.19
C GLU A 70 -20.13 -1.12 -1.55
N SER A 71 -20.85 -1.80 -2.45
CA SER A 71 -20.31 -2.23 -3.74
C SER A 71 -20.04 -1.07 -4.71
N GLU A 72 -20.74 0.06 -4.59
CA GLU A 72 -20.54 1.23 -5.47
C GLU A 72 -19.27 2.00 -5.12
N SER A 73 -18.91 2.06 -3.83
CA SER A 73 -17.72 2.76 -3.33
C SER A 73 -16.53 1.82 -3.13
N GLY A 74 -16.75 0.51 -3.13
CA GLY A 74 -15.74 -0.48 -2.78
C GLY A 74 -15.18 -0.20 -1.40
N SER A 75 -16.03 -0.02 -0.39
CA SER A 75 -15.57 0.34 0.95
C SER A 75 -16.26 -0.47 2.04
N ILE A 76 -15.55 -0.68 3.14
CA ILE A 76 -16.11 -1.27 4.36
C ILE A 76 -16.35 -0.18 5.38
N LYS A 77 -17.58 -0.15 5.91
CA LYS A 77 -18.03 0.80 6.91
C LYS A 77 -18.38 0.10 8.22
N ILE A 78 -18.02 0.75 9.32
CA ILE A 78 -18.40 0.38 10.69
C ILE A 78 -19.01 1.62 11.33
N ASP A 79 -20.23 1.49 11.85
CA ASP A 79 -20.98 2.60 12.47
C ASP A 79 -21.08 3.85 11.56
N GLY A 80 -21.22 3.63 10.24
CA GLY A 80 -21.29 4.70 9.24
C GLY A 80 -19.95 5.32 8.85
N ASN A 81 -18.84 4.94 9.49
CA ASN A 81 -17.50 5.42 9.18
C ASN A 81 -16.76 4.43 8.27
N THR A 82 -16.13 4.94 7.20
CA THR A 82 -15.28 4.14 6.33
C THR A 82 -14.02 3.70 7.08
N VAL A 83 -13.84 2.40 7.26
CA VAL A 83 -12.65 1.79 7.90
C VAL A 83 -11.60 1.47 6.86
N ILE A 84 -12.03 1.02 5.68
CA ILE A 84 -11.14 0.79 4.55
C ILE A 84 -11.88 1.11 3.24
N ASP A 85 -11.17 1.80 2.37
CA ASP A 85 -11.53 2.14 1.00
C ASP A 85 -10.90 1.16 0.01
N ASN A 86 -11.38 1.18 -1.23
CA ASN A 86 -10.81 0.42 -2.35
C ASN A 86 -10.79 -1.12 -2.15
N VAL A 87 -11.79 -1.61 -1.42
CA VAL A 87 -12.14 -3.01 -1.26
C VAL A 87 -12.86 -3.50 -2.51
N THR A 88 -12.32 -4.56 -3.11
CA THR A 88 -12.91 -5.24 -4.26
C THR A 88 -13.70 -6.48 -3.87
N GLY A 89 -13.51 -6.97 -2.64
CA GLY A 89 -14.26 -8.09 -2.12
C GLY A 89 -14.12 -8.26 -0.61
N TRP A 90 -15.21 -8.67 0.02
CA TRP A 90 -15.29 -8.98 1.44
C TRP A 90 -16.03 -10.30 1.65
N SER A 91 -15.51 -11.17 2.51
CA SER A 91 -16.22 -12.37 2.94
C SER A 91 -15.84 -12.78 4.35
N ALA A 92 -16.82 -13.32 5.08
CA ALA A 92 -16.63 -13.94 6.38
C ALA A 92 -17.37 -15.28 6.41
N ALA A 93 -16.71 -16.31 6.91
CA ALA A 93 -17.26 -17.65 7.04
C ALA A 93 -17.00 -18.21 8.44
N LEU A 94 -17.99 -18.90 9.01
CA LEU A 94 -17.82 -19.63 10.25
C LEU A 94 -16.82 -20.78 10.05
N ILE A 95 -15.93 -21.02 11.01
CA ILE A 95 -14.92 -22.09 10.90
C ILE A 95 -15.53 -23.46 11.23
N SER A 96 -16.60 -23.52 12.00
CA SER A 96 -17.41 -24.73 12.23
C SER A 96 -18.74 -24.38 12.90
N ASP A 97 -19.83 -25.08 12.57
CA ASP A 97 -21.15 -24.91 13.23
C ASP A 97 -21.13 -25.19 14.73
N THR A 98 -20.10 -25.87 15.23
CA THR A 98 -19.91 -26.12 16.67
C THR A 98 -19.14 -25.00 17.38
N SER A 99 -18.56 -24.05 16.62
CA SER A 99 -17.81 -22.92 17.15
C SER A 99 -18.27 -21.61 16.49
N ASP A 100 -19.47 -21.15 16.88
CA ASP A 100 -20.00 -19.78 16.69
C ASP A 100 -19.11 -18.64 17.22
N ARG A 101 -17.90 -18.98 17.63
CA ARG A 101 -16.90 -18.12 18.21
C ARG A 101 -15.69 -17.94 17.32
N ALA A 102 -15.65 -18.50 16.11
CA ALA A 102 -14.50 -18.36 15.24
C ALA A 102 -14.91 -18.12 13.77
N TYR A 103 -14.43 -17.01 13.22
CA TYR A 103 -14.75 -16.58 11.86
C TYR A 103 -13.46 -16.46 11.05
N LYS A 104 -13.45 -17.08 9.87
CA LYS A 104 -12.44 -16.85 8.84
C LYS A 104 -12.90 -15.68 7.98
N CYS A 105 -12.12 -14.61 7.98
CA CYS A 105 -12.40 -13.41 7.21
C CYS A 105 -11.39 -13.28 6.07
N GLU A 106 -11.86 -12.87 4.90
CA GLU A 106 -11.04 -12.57 3.73
C GLU A 106 -11.44 -11.19 3.19
N LEU A 107 -10.44 -10.32 3.09
CA LEU A 107 -10.53 -8.99 2.52
C LEU A 107 -9.69 -8.94 1.24
N LYS A 108 -10.27 -8.39 0.17
CA LYS A 108 -9.61 -8.16 -1.11
C LYS A 108 -9.61 -6.67 -1.39
N THR A 109 -8.45 -6.14 -1.74
CA THR A 109 -8.27 -4.74 -2.13
C THR A 109 -7.48 -4.68 -3.43
N ASP A 110 -7.77 -3.72 -4.29
CA ASP A 110 -6.98 -3.51 -5.50
C ASP A 110 -6.05 -2.33 -5.31
N ASN A 111 -4.74 -2.54 -5.36
CA ASN A 111 -3.79 -1.44 -5.36
C ASN A 111 -3.29 -1.23 -6.79
N SER A 112 -3.54 -0.04 -7.35
CA SER A 112 -3.17 0.32 -8.72
C SER A 112 -1.68 0.13 -9.06
N MET A 113 -0.79 0.07 -8.05
CA MET A 113 0.64 -0.17 -8.22
C MET A 113 1.10 -1.61 -7.89
N ALA A 114 0.38 -2.32 -7.01
CA ALA A 114 0.79 -3.64 -6.52
C ALA A 114 -0.13 -4.80 -6.97
N GLY A 115 -1.23 -4.47 -7.66
CA GLY A 115 -2.28 -5.40 -8.04
C GLY A 115 -3.21 -5.76 -6.87
N GLU A 116 -3.98 -6.84 -7.06
CA GLU A 116 -4.88 -7.34 -6.01
C GLU A 116 -4.11 -7.87 -4.80
N GLN A 117 -4.50 -7.38 -3.63
CA GLN A 117 -3.97 -7.79 -2.33
C GLN A 117 -5.05 -8.52 -1.54
N PHE A 118 -4.64 -9.57 -0.82
CA PHE A 118 -5.53 -10.43 -0.05
C PHE A 118 -5.08 -10.44 1.41
N LEU A 119 -5.99 -10.10 2.31
CA LEU A 119 -5.78 -10.26 3.74
C LEU A 119 -6.74 -11.33 4.29
N ARG A 120 -6.15 -12.37 4.87
CA ARG A 120 -6.89 -13.45 5.53
C ARG A 120 -6.57 -13.45 7.01
N PHE A 121 -7.60 -13.43 7.84
CA PHE A 121 -7.45 -13.46 9.28
C PHE A 121 -8.57 -14.25 9.95
N VAL A 122 -8.30 -14.72 11.17
CA VAL A 122 -9.27 -15.44 11.99
C VAL A 122 -9.62 -14.58 13.18
N VAL A 123 -10.92 -14.38 13.40
CA VAL A 123 -11.44 -13.61 14.52
C VAL A 123 -12.11 -14.56 15.49
N PHE A 124 -11.75 -14.44 16.77
CA PHE A 124 -12.39 -15.18 17.85
C PHE A 124 -13.38 -14.27 18.58
N LYS A 125 -14.63 -14.71 18.70
CA LYS A 125 -15.62 -14.11 19.59
C LYS A 125 -15.27 -14.50 21.03
N PRO A 126 -15.16 -13.54 21.96
CA PRO A 126 -14.81 -13.80 23.34
C PRO A 126 -15.89 -14.58 24.08
#